data_AF-A0A958MAC4-F1
#
_entry.id   AF-A0A958MAC4-F1
#
_cell.length_a   1.000
_cell.length_b   1.000
_cell.length_c   1.000
_cell.angle_alpha   90.00
_cell.angle_beta   90.00
_cell.angle_gamma   90.00
#
_symmetry.space_group_name_H-M   'P 1'
#
loop_
_entity.id
_entity.type
_entity.pdbx_description
1 polymer ?
#
loop_
_entity_poly.entity_id
_entity_poly.type
_entity_poly.pdbx_seq_one_letter_code
_entity_poly.pdbx_strand_id
1 'polypeptide(L)' 'LIGILLEFSVSPDLSYQYVQPAVGNVVDPYTGGTRVINERRIRNMVFEVTLGFRFLRLVEYVD' A
#
# COMPACT_ATOMS: atom_id res chain seq x y z
N LEU A 1 -3.83 9.12 -34.40
CA LEU A 1 -4.65 8.92 -33.17
C LEU A 1 -3.77 9.12 -31.95
N ILE A 2 -4.12 10.07 -31.08
CA ILE A 2 -3.54 10.21 -29.74
C ILE A 2 -4.27 9.23 -28.82
N GLY A 3 -3.57 8.57 -27.89
CA GLY A 3 -4.15 7.60 -26.98
C GLY A 3 -3.75 7.85 -25.53
N ILE A 4 -4.63 7.47 -24.59
CA ILE A 4 -4.37 7.47 -23.15
C ILE A 4 -4.61 6.05 -22.63
N LEU A 5 -3.73 5.61 -21.73
CA LEU A 5 -3.80 4.33 -21.04
C LEU A 5 -3.81 4.63 -19.53
N LEU A 6 -4.78 4.07 -18.82
CA LEU A 6 -4.83 4.11 -17.36
C LEU A 6 -4.83 2.67 -16.85
N GLU A 7 -3.82 2.32 -16.06
CA GLU A 7 -3.73 1.04 -15.39
C GLU A 7 -3.80 1.25 -13.89
N PHE A 8 -4.46 0.33 -13.21
CA PHE A 8 -4.54 0.27 -11.77
C PHE A 8 -4.18 -1.13 -11.32
N SER A 9 -3.25 -1.26 -10.37
CA SER A 9 -2.87 -2.53 -9.79
C SER A 9 -2.98 -2.49 -8.27
N VAL A 10 -3.26 -3.66 -7.69
CA VAL A 10 -3.33 -3.88 -6.24
C VAL A 10 -2.42 -5.05 -5.91
N SER A 11 -1.45 -4.80 -5.04
CA SER A 11 -0.42 -5.75 -4.66
C SER A 11 -0.47 -5.98 -3.15
N PRO A 12 -1.24 -6.97 -2.67
CA PRO A 12 -1.29 -7.32 -1.26
C PRO A 12 -0.14 -8.24 -0.85
N ASP A 13 0.47 -7.98 0.31
CA ASP A 13 1.48 -8.89 0.87
C ASP A 13 0.83 -10.19 1.37
N LEU A 14 1.39 -11.33 0.96
CA LEU A 14 0.95 -12.66 1.43
C LEU A 14 1.42 -12.96 2.86
N SER A 15 2.56 -12.39 3.24
CA SER A 15 3.14 -12.53 4.58
C SER A 15 2.72 -11.38 5.50
N TYR A 16 2.84 -11.62 6.81
CA TYR A 16 2.67 -10.56 7.80
C TYR A 16 4.00 -9.83 8.00
N GLN A 17 3.96 -8.51 7.98
CA GLN A 17 5.10 -7.68 8.38
C GLN A 17 5.30 -7.73 9.91
N TYR A 18 4.19 -7.85 10.64
CA TYR A 18 4.21 -7.93 12.10
C TYR A 18 3.10 -8.85 12.59
N VAL A 19 3.47 -9.72 13.53
CA VAL A 19 2.53 -10.59 14.26
C VAL A 19 2.85 -10.48 15.73
N GLN A 20 1.89 -10.00 16.50
CA GLN A 20 1.94 -10.00 17.95
C GLN A 20 0.73 -10.75 18.48
N PRO A 21 0.92 -11.89 19.14
CA PRO A 21 -0.14 -12.56 19.88
C PRO A 21 -0.72 -11.67 20.97
N ALA A 22 -1.91 -12.02 21.47
CA ALA A 22 -2.45 -11.33 22.63
C ALA A 22 -1.54 -11.55 23.86
N VAL A 23 -1.19 -10.47 24.56
CA VAL A 23 -0.38 -10.50 25.78
C VAL A 23 -1.26 -10.07 26.95
N GLY A 24 -1.56 -11.01 27.84
CA GLY A 24 -2.33 -10.73 29.06
C GLY A 24 -1.48 -10.15 30.18
N ASN A 25 -2.15 -9.63 31.21
CA ASN A 25 -1.54 -9.17 32.48
C ASN A 25 -0.42 -8.13 32.33
N VAL A 26 -0.47 -7.30 31.29
CA VAL A 26 0.50 -6.22 31.12
C VAL A 26 0.13 -5.07 32.05
N VAL A 27 1.07 -4.64 32.88
CA VAL A 27 0.89 -3.47 33.74
C VAL A 27 0.88 -2.22 32.87
N ASP A 28 -0.21 -1.47 32.94
CA ASP A 28 -0.33 -0.20 32.23
C ASP A 28 0.50 0.88 32.96
N PRO A 29 1.49 1.51 32.29
CA PRO A 29 2.39 2.46 32.93
C PRO A 29 1.73 3.79 33.30
N TYR A 30 0.50 4.07 32.83
CA TYR A 30 -0.23 5.31 33.09
C TYR A 30 -1.31 5.14 34.17
N THR A 31 -1.95 3.97 34.23
CA THR A 31 -3.05 3.70 35.16
C THR A 31 -2.69 2.75 36.30
N GLY A 32 -1.56 2.03 36.19
CA GLY A 32 -1.10 1.05 37.17
C GLY A 32 -1.94 -0.24 37.23
N GLY A 33 -3.06 -0.31 36.49
CA GLY A 33 -3.88 -1.51 36.37
C GLY A 33 -3.30 -2.51 35.38
N THR A 34 -3.79 -3.75 35.40
CA THR A 34 -3.48 -4.75 34.38
C THR A 34 -4.39 -4.59 33.17
N ARG A 35 -3.81 -4.65 31.98
CA ARG A 35 -4.55 -4.68 30.70
C ARG A 35 -4.07 -5.83 29.82
N VAL A 36 -4.94 -6.23 28.90
CA VAL A 36 -4.58 -7.15 27.82
C VAL A 36 -4.16 -6.32 26.62
N ILE A 37 -2.98 -6.60 26.07
CA ILE A 37 -2.61 -6.11 24.74
C ILE A 37 -3.20 -7.10 23.74
N ASN A 38 -4.14 -6.63 22.93
CA ASN A 38 -4.81 -7.46 21.92
C ASN A 38 -3.84 -7.94 20.83
N GLU A 39 -4.23 -9.00 20.13
CA GLU A 39 -3.49 -9.49 18.97
C GLU A 39 -3.39 -8.40 17.90
N ARG A 40 -2.20 -8.23 17.32
CA ARG A 40 -1.96 -7.30 16.20
C ARG A 40 -1.30 -8.04 15.05
N ARG A 41 -1.93 -7.97 13.88
CA ARG A 41 -1.40 -8.48 12.61
C ARG A 41 -1.36 -7.35 11.61
N ILE A 42 -0.18 -7.07 11.08
CA ILE A 42 0.04 -6.00 10.10
C ILE A 42 0.46 -6.63 8.78
N ARG A 43 -0.19 -6.24 7.69
CA ARG A 43 0.17 -6.54 6.31
C ARG A 43 0.21 -5.26 5.52
N ASN A 44 1.08 -5.18 4.53
CA ASN A 44 1.07 -4.06 3.60
C ASN A 44 0.17 -4.38 2.41
N MET A 45 -0.32 -3.33 1.80
CA MET A 45 -1.03 -3.38 0.54
C MET A 45 -0.59 -2.17 -0.26
N VAL A 46 -0.11 -2.41 -1.47
CA VAL A 46 0.33 -1.37 -2.39
C VAL A 46 -0.74 -1.17 -3.45
N PHE A 47 -1.06 0.09 -3.71
CA PHE A 47 -1.93 0.51 -4.80
C PHE A 47 -1.08 1.27 -5.80
N GLU A 48 -1.12 0.87 -7.06
CA GLU A 48 -0.35 1.54 -8.10
C GLU A 48 -1.30 2.04 -9.18
N VAL A 49 -1.05 3.26 -9.64
CA VAL A 49 -1.77 3.88 -10.75
C VAL A 49 -0.74 4.27 -11.79
N THR A 50 -0.86 3.72 -13.00
CA THR A 50 0.02 4.03 -14.12
C THR A 50 -0.77 4.76 -15.19
N LEU A 51 -0.23 5.90 -15.64
CA LEU A 51 -0.83 6.71 -16.69
C LEU A 51 0.13 6.79 -17.88
N GLY A 52 -0.29 6.24 -19.02
CA GLY A 52 0.44 6.23 -20.27
C GLY A 52 -0.19 7.16 -21.30
N PHE A 53 0.64 7.92 -22.02
CA PHE A 53 0.21 8.77 -23.14
C PHE A 53 0.91 8.34 -24.43
N ARG A 54 0.13 8.15 -25.49
CA ARG A 54 0.64 7.89 -26.84
C ARG A 54 0.44 9.12 -27.71
N PHE A 55 1.52 9.83 -28.00
CA PHE A 55 1.51 10.98 -28.88
C PHE A 55 1.72 10.58 -30.34
N LEU A 56 1.15 11.39 -31.25
CA LEU A 56 1.46 11.30 -32.67
C LEU A 56 2.80 11.99 -32.91
N ARG A 57 3.73 11.33 -33.61
CA ARG A 57 4.94 11.99 -34.11
C ARG A 57 4.65 12.61 -35.46
N LEU A 58 4.56 13.94 -35.52
CA LEU A 58 4.52 14.69 -36.78
C LEU A 58 5.94 15.12 -37.14
N VAL A 59 6.35 14.86 -38.38
CA VAL A 59 7.61 15.35 -38.95
C VAL A 59 7.22 16.12 -40.20
N GLU A 60 7.51 17.42 -40.21
CA GLU A 60 7.29 18.30 -41.35
C GLU A 60 8.66 18.69 -41.91
N TYR A 61 8.87 18.45 -43.20
CA TYR A 61 10.10 18.84 -43.90
C TYR A 61 9.89 20.22 -44.49
N VAL A 62 10.74 21.17 -44.10
CA VAL A 62 10.80 22.50 -44.70
C VAL A 62 12.00 22.49 -45.63
N ASP A 63 11.73 22.64 -46.92
CA ASP A 63 12.75 22.81 -47.97
C ASP A 63 13.01 24.30 -48.20
#